data_AF-A0A0C9ZEJ2-F1
#
_entry.id   AF-A0A0C9ZEJ2-F1
#
_cell.length_a   1.000
_cell.length_b   1.000
_cell.length_c   1.000
_cell.angle_alpha   90.00
_cell.angle_beta   90.00
_cell.angle_gamma   90.00
#
_symmetry.space_group_name_H-M   'P 1'
#
loop_
_entity.id
_entity.type
_entity.pdbx_description
1 polymer ?
#
loop_
_entity_poly.entity_id
_entity_poly.type
_entity_poly.pdbx_seq_one_letter_code
_entity_poly.pdbx_strand_id
1 'polypeptide(L)'
;IGHFTLDNACNNDTAMRELSRLLTLCGIDFDPVDCHIICFPHILNICSGHVTDEYTAVDFASISEAWVDALDGNKVIDKDAYIEALRRDPIALGHDIVRAQLDNMDWQVLQDMEVVLEIPHSAQQCMSGESFPLLSRVVPSFETFMAQWEQLSLNEPRFAPYIEIGLRHARSYYRRMGETNAYAIAMFMDPTIRFTWIELNWEE
;
A
#
# COMPACT_ATOMS: atom_id res chain seq x y z
N ILE A 1 12.75 -25.20 -12.32
CA ILE A 1 11.53 -24.88 -11.55
C ILE A 1 11.33 -23.38 -11.65
N GLY A 2 10.09 -22.90 -11.73
CA GLY A 2 9.77 -21.50 -12.00
C GLY A 2 9.60 -20.65 -10.74
N HIS A 3 8.92 -19.52 -10.89
CA HIS A 3 8.59 -18.60 -9.81
C HIS A 3 7.21 -18.91 -9.22
N PHE A 4 7.03 -18.62 -7.93
CA PHE A 4 5.79 -18.83 -7.21
C PHE A 4 5.28 -17.50 -6.66
N THR A 5 4.02 -17.18 -6.98
CA THR A 5 3.34 -16.04 -6.36
C THR A 5 2.64 -16.49 -5.08
N LEU A 6 3.02 -15.92 -3.94
CA LEU A 6 2.47 -16.25 -2.63
C LEU A 6 2.12 -14.96 -1.87
N ASP A 7 1.20 -15.07 -0.91
CA ASP A 7 0.97 -14.00 0.06
C ASP A 7 2.17 -13.87 1.01
N ASN A 8 2.28 -12.75 1.71
CA ASN A 8 3.48 -12.48 2.51
C ASN A 8 3.40 -13.03 3.94
N ALA A 9 2.92 -14.27 4.06
CA ALA A 9 2.88 -14.96 5.34
C ALA A 9 4.23 -15.64 5.61
N CYS A 10 4.71 -15.61 6.86
CA CYS A 10 6.03 -16.15 7.24
C CYS A 10 6.17 -17.66 7.01
N ASN A 11 5.04 -18.38 6.95
CA ASN A 11 4.99 -19.79 6.57
C ASN A 11 5.38 -20.00 5.10
N ASN A 12 5.13 -19.04 4.20
CA ASN A 12 5.52 -19.11 2.80
C ASN A 12 7.02 -18.95 2.63
N ASP A 13 7.66 -18.06 3.38
CA ASP A 13 9.14 -17.98 3.42
C ASP A 13 9.74 -19.31 3.86
N THR A 14 9.13 -19.95 4.86
CA THR A 14 9.56 -21.27 5.35
C THR A 14 9.34 -22.35 4.29
N ALA A 15 8.19 -22.33 3.60
CA ALA A 15 7.88 -23.26 2.53
C ALA A 15 8.86 -23.13 1.34
N MET A 16 9.22 -21.90 0.94
CA MET A 16 10.18 -21.66 -0.13
C MET A 16 11.58 -22.17 0.22
N ARG A 17 12.03 -21.98 1.47
CA ARG A 17 13.31 -22.54 1.95
C ARG A 17 13.30 -24.06 1.97
N GLU A 18 12.20 -24.67 2.42
CA GLU A 18 12.08 -26.13 2.43
C GLU A 18 12.01 -26.71 1.02
N LEU A 19 11.31 -26.03 0.10
CA LEU A 19 11.30 -26.37 -1.31
C LEU A 19 12.72 -26.32 -1.90
N SER A 20 13.48 -25.24 -1.65
CA SER A 20 14.89 -25.12 -2.06
C SER A 20 15.73 -26.29 -1.55
N ARG A 21 15.58 -26.67 -0.26
CA ARG A 21 16.27 -27.81 0.34
C ARG A 21 15.95 -29.13 -0.37
N LEU A 22 14.67 -29.40 -0.64
CA LEU A 22 14.24 -30.63 -1.32
C LEU A 22 14.71 -30.70 -2.76
N LEU A 23 14.73 -29.57 -3.48
CA LEU A 23 15.19 -29.49 -4.86
C LEU A 23 16.71 -29.65 -4.98
N THR A 24 17.45 -29.08 -4.03
CA THR A 24 18.91 -29.25 -3.93
C THR A 24 19.28 -30.73 -3.77
N LEU A 25 18.51 -31.51 -3.00
CA LEU A 25 18.71 -32.96 -2.87
C LEU A 25 18.52 -33.72 -4.19
N CYS A 26 17.74 -33.17 -5.11
CA CYS A 26 17.54 -33.70 -6.46
C CYS A 26 18.52 -33.13 -7.49
N GLY A 27 19.50 -32.30 -7.07
CA GLY A 27 20.47 -31.65 -7.95
C GLY A 27 19.88 -30.48 -8.75
N ILE A 28 18.78 -29.89 -8.28
CA ILE A 28 18.11 -28.75 -8.92
C ILE A 28 18.43 -27.49 -8.12
N ASP A 29 19.04 -26.51 -8.77
CA ASP A 29 19.27 -25.18 -8.20
C ASP A 29 17.95 -24.40 -8.13
N PHE A 30 17.70 -23.78 -6.97
CA PHE A 30 16.47 -23.04 -6.69
C PHE A 30 16.73 -22.02 -5.58
N ASP A 31 16.75 -20.74 -5.95
CA ASP A 31 16.85 -19.63 -5.01
C ASP A 31 15.45 -19.32 -4.43
N PRO A 32 15.22 -19.53 -3.12
CA PRO A 32 13.92 -19.30 -2.51
C PRO A 32 13.51 -17.82 -2.43
N VAL A 33 14.43 -16.88 -2.63
CA VAL A 33 14.17 -15.44 -2.65
C VAL A 33 13.87 -14.99 -4.08
N ASP A 34 14.76 -15.27 -5.03
CA ASP A 34 14.57 -14.87 -6.44
C ASP A 34 13.32 -15.55 -7.03
N CYS A 35 13.03 -16.80 -6.66
CA CYS A 35 11.84 -17.52 -7.15
C CYS A 35 10.53 -17.17 -6.41
N HIS A 36 10.53 -16.21 -5.48
CA HIS A 36 9.34 -15.78 -4.73
C HIS A 36 8.79 -14.45 -5.25
N ILE A 37 7.63 -14.51 -5.91
CA ILE A 37 6.87 -13.32 -6.33
C ILE A 37 5.89 -12.97 -5.21
N ILE A 38 5.91 -11.73 -4.74
CA ILE A 38 5.01 -11.28 -3.69
C ILE A 38 3.67 -10.88 -4.31
N CYS A 39 2.57 -11.30 -3.69
CA CYS A 39 1.22 -10.98 -4.14
C CYS A 39 0.91 -9.47 -4.01
N PHE A 40 0.76 -8.77 -5.15
CA PHE A 40 0.49 -7.33 -5.20
C PHE A 40 -0.78 -6.90 -4.42
N PRO A 41 -1.96 -7.51 -4.63
CA PRO A 41 -3.16 -7.16 -3.83
C PRO A 41 -2.95 -7.35 -2.33
N HIS A 42 -2.16 -8.36 -1.94
CA HIS A 42 -1.88 -8.60 -0.54
C HIS A 42 -1.01 -7.49 0.08
N ILE A 43 -0.04 -6.96 -0.67
CA ILE A 43 0.76 -5.82 -0.20
C ILE A 43 -0.11 -4.58 -0.03
N LEU A 44 -0.98 -4.26 -0.99
CA LEU A 44 -1.89 -3.11 -0.86
C LEU A 44 -2.79 -3.25 0.37
N ASN A 45 -3.34 -4.45 0.60
CA ASN A 45 -4.13 -4.73 1.78
C ASN A 45 -3.33 -4.58 3.08
N ILE A 46 -2.05 -5.00 3.11
CA ILE A 46 -1.18 -4.79 4.26
C ILE A 46 -0.95 -3.30 4.51
N CYS A 47 -0.63 -2.52 3.47
CA CYS A 47 -0.42 -1.08 3.61
C CYS A 47 -1.67 -0.38 4.16
N SER A 48 -2.85 -0.68 3.61
CA SER A 48 -4.13 -0.17 4.10
C SER A 48 -4.44 -0.62 5.52
N GLY A 49 -4.17 -1.89 5.85
CA GLY A 49 -4.38 -2.44 7.19
C GLY A 49 -3.55 -1.73 8.25
N HIS A 50 -2.27 -1.46 7.98
CA HIS A 50 -1.43 -0.68 8.88
C HIS A 50 -1.95 0.75 9.07
N VAL A 51 -2.47 1.40 8.02
CA VAL A 51 -3.13 2.70 8.16
C VAL A 51 -4.31 2.58 9.12
N THR A 52 -5.24 1.64 8.90
CA THR A 52 -6.44 1.50 9.75
C THR A 52 -6.14 1.01 11.16
N ASP A 53 -5.05 0.29 11.39
CA ASP A 53 -4.67 -0.21 12.72
C ASP A 53 -3.97 0.88 13.55
N GLU A 54 -3.24 1.79 12.90
CA GLU A 54 -2.37 2.77 13.58
C GLU A 54 -2.91 4.21 13.50
N TYR A 55 -3.95 4.50 12.71
CA TYR A 55 -4.43 5.87 12.47
C TYR A 55 -4.79 6.63 13.75
N THR A 56 -5.31 5.95 14.78
CA THR A 56 -5.70 6.59 16.06
C THR A 56 -4.50 7.09 16.88
N ALA A 57 -3.30 6.56 16.62
CA ALA A 57 -2.06 6.88 17.31
C ALA A 57 -1.19 7.90 16.57
N VAL A 58 -1.70 8.44 15.46
CA VAL A 58 -0.96 9.36 14.59
C VAL A 58 -0.69 10.70 15.27
N ASP A 59 0.54 11.19 15.08
CA ASP A 59 0.97 12.49 15.60
C ASP A 59 0.84 13.59 14.54
N PHE A 60 0.14 14.66 14.90
CA PHE A 60 -0.05 15.87 14.08
C PHE A 60 0.79 17.04 14.58
N ALA A 61 1.76 16.84 15.48
CA ALA A 61 2.58 17.92 16.05
C ALA A 61 3.35 18.71 14.99
N SER A 62 3.78 18.06 13.90
CA SER A 62 4.49 18.69 12.78
C SER A 62 3.61 19.58 11.89
N ILE A 63 2.28 19.51 12.02
CA ILE A 63 1.32 20.26 11.21
C ILE A 63 0.81 21.44 12.03
N SER A 64 1.38 22.63 11.80
CA SER A 64 1.15 23.83 12.60
C SER A 64 -0.04 24.70 12.17
N GLU A 65 -0.62 24.46 10.99
CA GLU A 65 -1.64 25.34 10.42
C GLU A 65 -3.06 24.90 10.79
N ALA A 66 -3.98 25.87 10.88
CA ALA A 66 -5.40 25.61 10.96
C ALA A 66 -5.81 24.77 9.74
N TRP A 67 -6.37 23.60 9.97
CA TRP A 67 -6.72 22.68 8.90
C TRP A 67 -7.83 23.30 8.07
N VAL A 68 -7.60 23.41 6.77
CA VAL A 68 -8.59 23.87 5.82
C VAL A 68 -9.08 22.64 5.11
N ASP A 69 -10.36 22.29 5.27
CA ASP A 69 -10.94 21.18 4.55
C ASP A 69 -11.08 21.56 3.07
N ALA A 70 -10.17 21.08 2.24
CA ALA A 70 -10.25 21.28 0.80
C ALA A 70 -11.49 20.61 0.18
N LEU A 71 -12.10 19.63 0.88
CA LEU A 71 -13.26 18.87 0.41
C LEU A 71 -14.60 19.55 0.74
N ASP A 72 -14.66 20.36 1.82
CA ASP A 72 -15.85 21.11 2.25
C ASP A 72 -15.63 22.64 2.16
N GLY A 73 -15.11 23.11 1.01
CA GLY A 73 -15.11 24.54 0.67
C GLY A 73 -14.23 25.42 1.56
N ASN A 74 -13.06 24.94 1.96
CA ASN A 74 -12.11 25.62 2.84
C ASN A 74 -12.62 25.88 4.26
N LYS A 75 -13.49 25.00 4.77
CA LYS A 75 -13.94 25.06 6.16
C LYS A 75 -12.77 24.81 7.10
N VAL A 76 -12.63 25.66 8.11
CA VAL A 76 -11.61 25.49 9.15
C VAL A 76 -12.03 24.33 10.06
N ILE A 77 -11.17 23.32 10.17
CA ILE A 77 -11.33 22.21 11.10
C ILE A 77 -10.56 22.55 12.39
N ASP A 78 -11.26 22.39 13.51
CA ASP A 78 -10.66 22.48 14.83
C ASP A 78 -9.79 21.23 15.07
N LYS A 79 -8.48 21.44 15.12
CA LYS A 79 -7.46 20.40 15.29
C LYS A 79 -7.65 19.61 16.59
N ASP A 80 -7.98 20.28 17.69
CA ASP A 80 -8.13 19.62 18.99
C ASP A 80 -9.39 18.75 18.99
N ALA A 81 -10.50 19.29 18.46
CA ALA A 81 -11.73 18.52 18.30
C ALA A 81 -11.55 17.30 17.38
N TYR A 82 -10.77 17.45 16.31
CA TYR A 82 -10.47 16.33 15.42
C TYR A 82 -9.62 15.26 16.10
N ILE A 83 -8.55 15.64 16.81
CA ILE A 83 -7.70 14.68 17.51
C ILE A 83 -8.52 13.92 18.57
N GLU A 84 -9.45 14.59 19.25
CA GLU A 84 -10.38 13.92 20.17
C GLU A 84 -11.35 12.97 19.45
N ALA A 85 -11.83 13.31 18.25
CA ALA A 85 -12.62 12.39 17.42
C ALA A 85 -11.81 11.17 16.98
N LEU A 86 -10.58 11.39 16.51
CA LEU A 86 -9.65 10.34 16.10
C LEU A 86 -9.40 9.32 17.22
N ARG A 87 -9.18 9.79 18.46
CA ARG A 87 -8.97 8.94 19.65
C ARG A 87 -10.17 8.09 20.03
N ARG A 88 -11.38 8.47 19.61
CA ARG A 88 -12.60 7.70 19.85
C ARG A 88 -12.76 6.52 18.90
N ASP A 89 -11.85 6.36 17.94
CA ASP A 89 -11.85 5.32 16.92
C ASP A 89 -13.17 5.32 16.11
N PRO A 90 -13.36 6.30 15.21
CA PRO A 90 -14.57 6.40 14.41
C PRO A 90 -14.86 5.17 13.55
N ILE A 91 -13.82 4.42 13.15
CA ILE A 91 -13.97 3.19 12.37
C ILE A 91 -14.64 2.13 13.25
N ALA A 92 -14.09 1.86 14.45
CA ALA A 92 -14.69 0.91 15.39
C ALA A 92 -16.11 1.34 15.81
N LEU A 93 -16.33 2.63 16.07
CA LEU A 93 -17.66 3.16 16.37
C LEU A 93 -18.65 2.92 15.21
N GLY A 94 -18.21 3.12 13.98
CA GLY A 94 -19.03 2.86 12.78
C GLY A 94 -19.43 1.39 12.61
N HIS A 95 -18.58 0.45 13.05
CA HIS A 95 -18.91 -0.98 13.05
C HIS A 95 -20.03 -1.34 14.05
N ASP A 96 -20.21 -0.55 15.11
CA ASP A 96 -21.29 -0.69 16.11
C ASP A 96 -22.58 0.06 15.69
N ILE A 97 -23.09 -0.29 14.49
CA ILE A 97 -24.24 0.33 13.78
C ILE A 97 -25.50 0.49 14.65
N VAL A 98 -25.64 -0.32 15.70
CA VAL A 98 -26.83 -0.32 16.57
C VAL A 98 -26.78 0.74 17.68
N ARG A 99 -25.61 1.37 17.95
CA ARG A 99 -25.45 2.25 19.13
C ARG A 99 -24.63 3.53 18.94
N ALA A 100 -23.81 3.65 17.91
CA ALA A 100 -22.94 4.82 17.77
C ALA A 100 -23.70 6.04 17.22
N GLN A 101 -23.74 7.13 18.00
CA GLN A 101 -24.01 8.47 17.47
C GLN A 101 -22.67 9.08 17.08
N LEU A 102 -22.31 8.97 15.79
CA LEU A 102 -21.15 9.65 15.23
C LEU A 102 -21.47 11.15 15.12
N ASP A 103 -20.61 11.99 15.70
CA ASP A 103 -20.72 13.43 15.53
C ASP A 103 -20.07 13.89 14.21
N ASN A 104 -20.19 15.17 13.90
CA ASN A 104 -19.66 15.73 12.65
C ASN A 104 -18.14 15.52 12.50
N MET A 105 -17.40 15.45 13.61
CA MET A 105 -15.96 15.29 13.57
C MET A 105 -15.57 13.83 13.40
N ASP A 106 -16.33 12.89 13.96
CA ASP A 106 -16.18 11.47 13.66
C ASP A 106 -16.39 11.20 12.16
N TRP A 107 -17.43 11.81 11.58
CA TRP A 107 -17.68 11.72 10.14
C TRP A 107 -16.56 12.35 9.31
N GLN A 108 -15.98 13.46 9.76
CA GLN A 108 -14.82 14.06 9.11
C GLN A 108 -13.62 13.11 9.08
N VAL A 109 -13.30 12.47 10.22
CA VAL A 109 -12.21 11.48 10.28
C VAL A 109 -12.48 10.32 9.33
N LEU A 110 -13.72 9.83 9.27
CA LEU A 110 -14.10 8.75 8.35
C LEU A 110 -13.96 9.15 6.87
N GLN A 111 -14.36 10.38 6.50
CA GLN A 111 -14.17 10.90 5.14
C GLN A 111 -12.68 11.05 4.79
N ASP A 112 -11.88 11.54 5.73
CA ASP A 112 -10.43 11.64 5.55
C ASP A 112 -9.80 10.25 5.32
N MET A 113 -10.23 9.24 6.08
CA MET A 113 -9.81 7.85 5.89
C MET A 113 -10.26 7.28 4.53
N GLU A 114 -11.48 7.56 4.11
CA GLU A 114 -11.99 7.17 2.79
C GLU A 114 -11.07 7.69 1.68
N VAL A 115 -10.70 8.98 1.73
CA VAL A 115 -9.81 9.58 0.73
C VAL A 115 -8.42 8.94 0.73
N VAL A 116 -7.85 8.65 1.91
CA VAL A 116 -6.54 7.99 2.02
C VAL A 116 -6.58 6.57 1.47
N LEU A 117 -7.66 5.83 1.74
CA LEU A 117 -7.84 4.43 1.35
C LEU A 117 -8.35 4.23 -0.09
N GLU A 118 -8.87 5.29 -0.73
CA GLU A 118 -9.32 5.24 -2.13
C GLU A 118 -8.17 4.95 -3.10
N ILE A 119 -6.96 5.45 -2.82
CA ILE A 119 -5.77 5.23 -3.65
C ILE A 119 -5.38 3.74 -3.70
N PRO A 120 -5.11 3.04 -2.58
CA PRO A 120 -4.84 1.60 -2.61
C PRO A 120 -6.04 0.79 -3.12
N HIS A 121 -7.28 1.23 -2.86
CA HIS A 121 -8.47 0.59 -3.43
C HIS A 121 -8.45 0.61 -4.96
N SER A 122 -8.24 1.79 -5.54
CA SER A 122 -8.13 1.99 -6.99
C SER A 122 -7.00 1.17 -7.61
N ALA A 123 -5.82 1.13 -6.97
CA ALA A 123 -4.69 0.32 -7.42
C ALA A 123 -5.01 -1.18 -7.42
N GLN A 124 -5.69 -1.66 -6.37
CA GLN A 124 -6.16 -3.06 -6.29
C GLN A 124 -7.19 -3.38 -7.38
N GLN A 125 -8.17 -2.50 -7.59
CA GLN A 125 -9.22 -2.69 -8.60
C GLN A 125 -8.64 -2.71 -10.01
N CYS A 126 -7.71 -1.81 -10.32
CA CYS A 126 -7.02 -1.78 -11.61
C CYS A 126 -6.37 -3.14 -11.93
N MET A 127 -5.64 -3.72 -10.97
CA MET A 127 -5.00 -5.03 -11.16
C MET A 127 -5.97 -6.21 -11.15
N SER A 128 -7.09 -6.09 -10.43
CA SER A 128 -8.12 -7.14 -10.36
C SER A 128 -9.01 -7.19 -11.61
N GLY A 129 -9.14 -6.06 -12.32
CA GLY A 129 -9.92 -5.95 -13.56
C GLY A 129 -9.19 -6.45 -14.80
N GLU A 130 -7.89 -6.69 -14.72
CA GLU A 130 -7.11 -7.24 -15.82
C GLU A 130 -7.50 -8.68 -16.11
N SER A 131 -7.78 -8.98 -17.39
CA SER A 131 -8.15 -10.34 -17.81
C SER A 131 -6.96 -11.31 -17.79
N PHE A 132 -5.75 -10.76 -17.64
CA PHE A 132 -4.52 -11.51 -17.54
C PHE A 132 -3.65 -10.89 -16.44
N PRO A 133 -3.26 -11.65 -15.40
CA PRO A 133 -2.35 -11.14 -14.38
C PRO A 133 -0.98 -10.90 -15.02
N LEU A 134 -0.69 -9.64 -15.33
CA LEU A 134 0.56 -9.22 -15.96
C LEU A 134 1.57 -8.83 -14.89
N LEU A 135 2.50 -9.75 -14.62
CA LEU A 135 3.64 -9.50 -13.73
C LEU A 135 4.44 -8.25 -14.15
N SER A 136 4.47 -7.96 -15.46
CA SER A 136 5.09 -6.78 -16.05
C SER A 136 4.48 -5.45 -15.59
N ARG A 137 3.24 -5.43 -15.12
CA ARG A 137 2.55 -4.22 -14.65
C ARG A 137 2.65 -4.00 -13.15
N VAL A 138 3.05 -5.01 -12.38
CA VAL A 138 3.07 -4.94 -10.92
C VAL A 138 3.95 -3.79 -10.43
N VAL A 139 5.18 -3.70 -10.93
CA VAL A 139 6.12 -2.63 -10.53
C VAL A 139 5.60 -1.24 -10.94
N PRO A 140 5.21 -0.98 -12.20
CA PRO A 140 4.62 0.31 -12.58
C PRO A 140 3.38 0.70 -11.78
N SER A 141 2.47 -0.25 -11.52
CA SER A 141 1.27 0.00 -10.72
C SER A 141 1.61 0.30 -9.26
N PHE A 142 2.63 -0.36 -8.70
CA PHE A 142 3.09 -0.12 -7.34
C PHE A 142 3.77 1.24 -7.19
N GLU A 143 4.61 1.62 -8.15
CA GLU A 143 5.23 2.95 -8.20
C GLU A 143 4.18 4.06 -8.35
N THR A 144 3.18 3.85 -9.23
CA THR A 144 2.05 4.78 -9.40
C THR A 144 1.27 4.97 -8.09
N PHE A 145 0.99 3.87 -7.39
CA PHE A 145 0.33 3.88 -6.09
C PHE A 145 1.11 4.71 -5.05
N MET A 146 2.42 4.47 -4.93
CA MET A 146 3.26 5.24 -3.99
C MET A 146 3.31 6.72 -4.36
N ALA A 147 3.48 7.03 -5.65
CA ALA A 147 3.51 8.40 -6.14
C ALA A 147 2.18 9.15 -5.91
N GLN A 148 1.03 8.49 -6.08
CA GLN A 148 -0.28 9.08 -5.78
C GLN A 148 -0.44 9.41 -4.29
N TRP A 149 0.02 8.53 -3.40
CA TRP A 149 0.04 8.79 -1.97
C TRP A 149 0.99 9.92 -1.57
N GLU A 150 2.18 9.97 -2.16
CA GLU A 150 3.13 11.07 -1.95
C GLU A 150 2.54 12.40 -2.42
N GLN A 151 1.92 12.43 -3.61
CA GLN A 151 1.22 13.62 -4.12
C GLN A 151 0.06 14.05 -3.22
N LEU A 152 -0.75 13.10 -2.73
CA LEU A 152 -1.83 13.40 -1.79
C LEU A 152 -1.28 14.00 -0.48
N SER A 153 -0.17 13.48 0.03
CA SER A 153 0.49 14.00 1.23
C SER A 153 1.01 15.43 1.04
N LEU A 154 1.47 15.77 -0.17
CA LEU A 154 1.96 17.11 -0.50
C LEU A 154 0.82 18.11 -0.68
N ASN A 155 -0.27 17.69 -1.33
CA ASN A 155 -1.43 18.55 -1.59
C ASN A 155 -2.24 18.78 -0.31
N GLU A 156 -2.36 17.74 0.52
CA GLU A 156 -3.15 17.74 1.75
C GLU A 156 -2.27 17.28 2.93
N PRO A 157 -1.50 18.19 3.56
CA PRO A 157 -0.58 17.85 4.65
C PRO A 157 -1.24 17.14 5.83
N ARG A 158 -2.55 17.32 6.03
CA ARG A 158 -3.35 16.59 7.03
C ARG A 158 -3.32 15.08 6.83
N PHE A 159 -3.22 14.60 5.58
CA PHE A 159 -3.20 13.16 5.28
C PHE A 159 -1.81 12.55 5.38
N ALA A 160 -0.75 13.37 5.32
CA ALA A 160 0.63 12.91 5.31
C ALA A 160 0.98 11.96 6.47
N PRO A 161 0.55 12.20 7.72
CA PRO A 161 0.86 11.29 8.83
C PRO A 161 0.21 9.90 8.68
N TYR A 162 -1.00 9.82 8.13
CA TYR A 162 -1.66 8.54 7.83
C TYR A 162 -0.97 7.82 6.68
N ILE A 163 -0.70 8.55 5.60
CA ILE A 163 -0.09 8.00 4.39
C ILE A 163 1.32 7.50 4.66
N GLU A 164 2.09 8.18 5.52
CA GLU A 164 3.45 7.76 5.87
C GLU A 164 3.50 6.39 6.57
N ILE A 165 2.46 6.02 7.33
CA ILE A 165 2.32 4.66 7.88
C ILE A 165 2.31 3.67 6.72
N GLY A 166 1.37 3.83 5.78
CA GLY A 166 1.24 2.95 4.62
C GLY A 166 2.48 2.94 3.72
N LEU A 167 3.06 4.10 3.42
CA LEU A 167 4.24 4.25 2.58
C LEU A 167 5.48 3.56 3.17
N ARG A 168 5.64 3.55 4.50
CA ARG A 168 6.75 2.82 5.15
C ARG A 168 6.70 1.33 4.81
N HIS A 169 5.52 0.72 4.87
CA HIS A 169 5.32 -0.67 4.48
C HIS A 169 5.49 -0.84 2.97
N ALA A 170 4.89 0.05 2.17
CA ALA A 170 5.01 0.00 0.71
C ALA A 170 6.49 0.00 0.25
N ARG A 171 7.32 0.89 0.80
CA ARG A 171 8.77 0.95 0.51
C ARG A 171 9.50 -0.32 0.91
N SER A 172 9.16 -0.92 2.06
CA SER A 172 9.75 -2.20 2.47
C SER A 172 9.42 -3.33 1.48
N TYR A 173 8.20 -3.37 0.96
CA TYR A 173 7.81 -4.38 -0.02
C TYR A 173 8.37 -4.10 -1.41
N TYR A 174 8.44 -2.85 -1.82
CA TYR A 174 9.08 -2.44 -3.07
C TYR A 174 10.55 -2.87 -3.08
N ARG A 175 11.28 -2.70 -1.98
CA ARG A 175 12.65 -3.20 -1.83
C ARG A 175 12.73 -4.72 -2.03
N ARG A 176 11.77 -5.48 -1.50
CA ARG A 176 11.71 -6.94 -1.66
C ARG A 176 11.35 -7.37 -3.08
N MET A 177 10.53 -6.59 -3.80
CA MET A 177 10.31 -6.84 -5.23
C MET A 177 11.63 -6.78 -6.02
N GLY A 178 12.58 -5.95 -5.59
CA GLY A 178 13.93 -5.89 -6.17
C GLY A 178 14.83 -7.09 -5.88
N GLU A 179 14.42 -8.03 -5.03
CA GLU A 179 15.18 -9.26 -4.74
C GLU A 179 14.93 -10.38 -5.77
N THR A 180 13.97 -10.19 -6.68
CA THR A 180 13.67 -11.12 -7.78
C THR A 180 13.83 -10.45 -9.14
N ASN A 181 14.50 -11.16 -10.06
CA ASN A 181 14.64 -10.71 -11.43
C ASN A 181 13.35 -10.88 -12.24
N ALA A 182 12.34 -11.57 -11.69
CA ALA A 182 11.11 -11.91 -12.40
C ALA A 182 10.36 -10.68 -12.94
N TYR A 183 10.30 -9.60 -12.14
CA TYR A 183 9.62 -8.37 -12.57
C TYR A 183 10.34 -7.71 -13.74
N ALA A 184 11.66 -7.53 -13.65
CA ALA A 184 12.46 -6.93 -14.71
C ALA A 184 12.39 -7.75 -16.00
N ILE A 185 12.49 -9.09 -15.90
CA ILE A 185 12.36 -9.99 -17.05
C ILE A 185 10.95 -9.90 -17.64
N ALA A 186 9.90 -9.89 -16.82
CA ALA A 186 8.53 -9.77 -17.31
C ALA A 186 8.27 -8.43 -18.03
N MET A 187 8.76 -7.33 -17.46
CA MET A 187 8.70 -6.00 -18.09
C MET A 187 9.42 -5.96 -19.42
N PHE A 188 10.63 -6.55 -19.49
CA PHE A 188 11.41 -6.63 -20.73
C PHE A 188 10.69 -7.43 -21.81
N MET A 189 10.07 -8.56 -21.46
CA MET A 189 9.32 -9.40 -22.40
C MET A 189 8.00 -8.77 -22.84
N ASP A 190 7.44 -7.84 -22.08
CA ASP A 190 6.19 -7.16 -22.41
C ASP A 190 6.43 -6.15 -23.55
N PRO A 191 5.85 -6.36 -24.74
CA PRO A 191 6.09 -5.48 -25.88
C PRO A 191 5.53 -4.06 -25.70
N THR A 192 4.64 -3.84 -24.73
CA THR A 192 4.05 -2.53 -24.41
C THR A 192 4.90 -1.71 -23.45
N ILE A 193 5.78 -2.35 -22.66
CA ILE A 193 6.65 -1.71 -21.67
C ILE A 193 8.11 -1.76 -22.15
N ARG A 194 8.62 -2.96 -22.45
CA ARG A 194 10.01 -3.25 -22.84
C ARG A 194 11.00 -2.58 -21.87
N PHE A 195 11.97 -1.82 -22.40
CA PHE A 195 12.90 -1.01 -21.62
C PHE A 195 12.40 0.41 -21.35
N THR A 196 11.33 0.86 -22.00
CA THR A 196 10.88 2.26 -21.93
C THR A 196 10.62 2.70 -20.49
N TRP A 197 10.00 1.85 -19.66
CA TRP A 197 9.78 2.19 -18.25
C TRP A 197 11.07 2.23 -17.44
N ILE A 198 11.98 1.27 -17.67
CA ILE A 198 13.27 1.20 -16.97
C ILE A 198 14.12 2.42 -17.34
N GLU A 199 14.25 2.73 -18.64
CA GLU A 199 15.00 3.89 -19.14
C GLU A 199 14.46 5.24 -18.66
N LEU A 200 13.14 5.34 -18.39
CA LEU A 200 12.51 6.57 -17.96
C LEU A 200 12.49 6.76 -16.44
N ASN A 201 12.50 5.68 -15.66
CA ASN A 201 12.24 5.75 -14.21
C ASN A 201 13.41 5.25 -13.35
N TRP A 202 14.33 4.45 -13.89
CA TRP A 202 15.48 3.92 -13.16
C TRP A 202 16.77 4.51 -13.75
N GLU A 203 17.45 5.37 -12.98
CA GLU A 203 18.81 5.83 -13.33
C GLU A 203 19.83 4.70 -13.10
N GLU A 204 20.94 4.71 -13.86
CA GLU A 204 22.06 3.74 -13.74
C GLU A 204 22.73 3.74 -12.35
#